data_AF-A0A892ID82-F1
#
_entry.id   AF-A0A892ID82-F1
#
_cell.length_a   1.000
_cell.length_b   1.000
_cell.length_c   1.000
_cell.angle_alpha   90.00
_cell.angle_beta   90.00
_cell.angle_gamma   90.00
#
_symmetry.space_group_name_H-M   'P 1'
#
loop_
_entity.id
_entity.type
_entity.pdbx_description
1 polymer ?
#
loop_
_entity_poly.entity_id
_entity_poly.type
_entity_poly.pdbx_seq_one_letter_code
_entity_poly.pdbx_strand_id
1 'polypeptide(L)' 'MCRESWRKLGLAGKAPQPIRFSPNHSVYSNAEVHRWIADPLNYQPPVAKDAA' A
#
# COMPACT_ATOMS: atom_id res chain seq x y z
N MET A 1 6.52 13.07 -3.37
CA MET A 1 6.06 11.68 -3.59
C MET A 1 5.05 11.68 -4.74
N CYS A 2 5.19 10.81 -5.73
CA CYS A 2 4.25 10.69 -6.85
C CYS A 2 3.63 9.28 -6.92
N ARG A 3 2.54 9.13 -7.67
CA ARG A 3 1.80 7.85 -7.82
C ARG A 3 2.70 6.68 -8.22
N GLU A 4 3.61 6.89 -9.16
CA GLU A 4 4.52 5.84 -9.63
C GLU A 4 5.55 5.44 -8.57
N SER A 5 6.05 6.38 -7.76
CA SER A 5 6.92 6.06 -6.61
C SER A 5 6.17 5.24 -5.57
N TRP A 6 4.92 5.59 -5.26
CA TRP A 6 4.08 4.83 -4.33
C TRP A 6 3.84 3.40 -4.82
N ARG A 7 3.52 3.25 -6.11
CA ARG A 7 3.33 1.92 -6.73
C ARG A 7 4.58 1.05 -6.61
N LYS A 8 5.78 1.61 -6.89
CA LYS A 8 7.05 0.88 -6.76
C LYS A 8 7.31 0.43 -5.32
N LEU A 9 6.97 1.27 -4.33
CA LEU A 9 7.08 0.90 -2.92
C LEU A 9 6.11 -0.21 -2.53
N GLY A 10 4.87 -0.17 -3.01
CA GLY A 10 3.89 -1.23 -2.79
C GLY A 10 4.35 -2.57 -3.38
N LEU A 11 4.87 -2.56 -4.62
CA LEU A 11 5.46 -3.75 -5.25
C LEU A 11 6.66 -4.31 -4.47
N ALA A 12 7.43 -3.45 -3.81
CA ALA A 12 8.54 -3.85 -2.95
C ALA A 12 8.11 -4.26 -1.52
N GLY A 13 6.80 -4.24 -1.21
CA GLY A 13 6.27 -4.54 0.12
C GLY A 13 6.59 -3.48 1.17
N LYS A 14 7.00 -2.27 0.76
CA LYS A 14 7.38 -1.15 1.65
C LYS A 14 6.28 -0.10 1.79
N ALA A 15 5.10 -0.35 1.24
CA ALA A 15 3.94 0.52 1.33
C ALA A 15 2.65 -0.31 1.37
N PRO A 16 1.52 0.29 1.80
CA PRO A 16 0.21 -0.34 1.75
C PRO A 16 -0.12 -0.91 0.37
N GLN A 17 -0.67 -2.12 0.35
CA GLN A 17 -1.04 -2.79 -0.89
C GLN A 17 -2.27 -2.12 -1.54
N PRO A 18 -2.29 -2.01 -2.88
CA PRO A 18 -3.41 -1.40 -3.59
C PRO A 18 -4.64 -2.30 -3.54
N ILE A 19 -5.76 -1.72 -3.12
CA ILE A 19 -7.09 -2.34 -3.25
C ILE A 19 -7.62 -1.93 -4.62
N ARG A 20 -7.89 -2.91 -5.48
CA ARG A 20 -8.39 -2.65 -6.83
C ARG A 20 -9.90 -2.40 -6.80
N PHE A 21 -10.25 -1.13 -7.00
CA PHE A 21 -11.63 -0.70 -7.19
C PHE A 21 -12.05 -0.82 -8.67
N SER A 22 -11.12 -0.52 -9.58
CA SER A 22 -11.30 -0.70 -11.03
C SER A 22 -9.94 -0.91 -11.72
N PRO A 23 -9.88 -1.21 -13.04
CA PRO A 23 -8.62 -1.41 -13.75
C PRO A 23 -7.64 -0.23 -13.57
N ASN A 24 -8.18 0.99 -13.59
CA ASN A 24 -7.39 2.21 -13.55
C ASN A 24 -7.30 2.84 -12.14
N HIS A 25 -8.20 2.48 -11.23
CA HIS A 25 -8.24 3.05 -9.88
C HIS A 25 -7.78 2.05 -8.82
N SER A 26 -6.78 2.47 -8.06
CA SER A 26 -6.34 1.81 -6.83
C SER A 26 -6.68 2.71 -5.66
N VAL A 27 -7.30 2.14 -4.63
CA VAL A 27 -7.51 2.80 -3.35
C VAL A 27 -6.66 2.10 -2.29
N TYR A 28 -6.43 2.77 -1.17
CA TYR A 28 -5.62 2.24 -0.08
C TYR A 28 -6.40 2.40 1.23
N SER A 29 -6.17 1.48 2.17
CA SER A 29 -6.76 1.61 3.50
C SER A 29 -6.19 2.86 4.19
N ASN A 30 -7.08 3.74 4.65
CA ASN A 30 -6.67 4.97 5.33
C ASN A 30 -5.78 4.66 6.55
N ALA A 31 -6.15 3.65 7.35
CA ALA A 31 -5.38 3.27 8.53
C ALA A 31 -3.95 2.79 8.19
N GLU A 32 -3.78 2.05 7.09
CA GLU A 32 -2.46 1.60 6.64
C GLU A 32 -1.61 2.77 6.14
N VAL A 33 -2.22 3.69 5.38
CA VAL A 33 -1.53 4.89 4.89
C VAL A 33 -1.05 5.76 6.05
N HIS A 34 -1.90 5.97 7.06
CA HIS A 34 -1.51 6.70 8.25
C HIS A 34 -0.39 5.99 9.04
N ARG A 35 -0.43 4.64 9.15
CA ARG A 35 0.67 3.88 9.75
C ARG A 35 1.98 4.03 8.98
N TRP A 36 1.92 4.02 7.65
CA TRP A 36 3.09 4.25 6.81
C TRP A 36 3.63 5.67 6.95
N ILE A 37 2.76 6.69 7.02
CA ILE A 37 3.19 8.08 7.22
C ILE A 37 3.85 8.28 8.58
N ALA A 38 3.36 7.59 9.62
CA ALA A 38 3.91 7.67 10.96
C ALA A 38 5.33 7.10 11.07
N ASP A 39 5.62 5.98 10.38
CA ASP A 39 6.95 5.39 10.35
C ASP A 39 7.22 4.62 9.05
N PRO A 40 7.62 5.32 7.97
CA PRO A 40 7.73 4.71 6.63
C PRO A 40 8.91 3.76 6.48
N LEU A 41 9.94 3.88 7.32
CA LEU A 41 11.14 3.05 7.25
C LEU A 41 10.94 1.67 7.90
N ASN A 42 10.12 1.60 8.94
CA ASN A 42 9.80 0.34 9.62
C ASN A 42 8.38 -0.17 9.32
N TYR A 43 7.67 0.45 8.37
CA TYR A 43 6.35 -0.01 7.98
C TYR A 43 6.40 -1.43 7.41
N GLN A 44 5.59 -2.32 7.99
CA GLN A 44 5.39 -3.68 7.51
C GLN A 44 3.90 -3.86 7.15
N PRO A 45 3.57 -4.13 5.87
CA PRO A 45 2.20 -4.39 5.51
C PRO A 45 1.72 -5.70 6.14
N PRO A 46 0.44 -5.80 6.53
CA PRO A 46 -0.13 -7.08 6.92
C PRO A 46 0.00 -8.07 5.75
N VAL A 47 0.45 -9.29 6.04
CA VAL A 47 0.53 -10.37 5.05
C VAL A 47 -0.84 -10.53 4.41
N ALA A 48 -0.89 -10.48 3.07
CA ALA A 48 -2.14 -10.63 2.34
C ALA A 48 -2.78 -11.96 2.74
N LYS A 49 -3.96 -11.92 3.35
CA LYS A 49 -4.82 -13.10 3.44
C LYS A 49 -5.30 -13.37 2.02
N ASP A 50 -4.79 -14.45 1.43
CA ASP A 50 -5.29 -15.01 0.18
C ASP A 50 -6.82 -14.95 0.12
N ALA A 51 -7.32 -14.31 -0.93
CA ALA A 51 -8.69 -14.48 -1.36
C ALA A 51 -8.79 -15.88 -1.97
N ALA A 52 -9.35 -16.81 -1.21
CA ALA A 52 -9.77 -18.14 -1.68
C ALA A 52 -10.81 -18.04 -2.79
#